data_AF-A0A7W1R8M8-F1
#
_entry.id   AF-A0A7W1R8M8-F1
#
_cell.length_a   1.000
_cell.length_b   1.000
_cell.length_c   1.000
_cell.angle_alpha   90.00
_cell.angle_beta   90.00
_cell.angle_gamma   90.00
#
_symmetry.space_group_name_H-M   'P 1'
#
loop_
_entity.id
_entity.type
_entity.pdbx_description
1 polymer ?
#
loop_
_entity_poly.entity_id
_entity_poly.type
_entity_poly.pdbx_seq_one_letter_code
_entity_poly.pdbx_strand_id
1 'polypeptide(L)'
;MEELKNLLEGNREWATRINASDPTFFRRMAEQQSPAYLWIGCSDSRVPSSQLVGLSPGEMFVHRNVANIVVHTDFNCLSVIQYAVEVLKV
;
A
#
# COMPACT_ATOMS: atom_id res chain seq x y z
N MET A 1 -11.18 23.00 -3.22
CA MET A 1 -11.54 22.27 -4.46
C MET A 1 -10.39 22.19 -5.44
N GLU A 2 -9.58 23.24 -5.61
CA GLU A 2 -8.42 23.24 -6.53
C GLU A 2 -7.37 22.18 -6.18
N GLU A 3 -7.06 21.98 -4.89
CA GLU A 3 -6.09 20.96 -4.43
C GLU A 3 -6.52 19.53 -4.80
N LEU A 4 -7.81 19.21 -4.68
CA LEU A 4 -8.33 17.89 -5.06
C LEU A 4 -8.20 17.66 -6.57
N LYS A 5 -8.42 18.69 -7.38
CA LYS A 5 -8.21 18.59 -8.84
C LYS A 5 -6.75 18.28 -9.16
N ASN A 6 -5.82 18.99 -8.51
CA ASN A 6 -4.39 18.76 -8.72
C ASN A 6 -3.97 17.34 -8.32
N LEU A 7 -4.50 16.80 -7.22
CA LEU A 7 -4.24 15.43 -6.80
C LEU A 7 -4.76 14.41 -7.82
N LEU A 8 -5.98 14.61 -8.32
CA LEU A 8 -6.57 13.73 -9.32
C LEU A 8 -5.83 13.80 -10.66
N GLU A 9 -5.36 14.98 -11.06
CA GLU A 9 -4.55 15.16 -12.25
C GLU A 9 -3.19 14.47 -12.11
N GLY A 10 -2.51 14.66 -10.97
CA GLY A 10 -1.26 13.95 -10.67
C GLY A 10 -1.41 12.43 -10.71
N ASN A 11 -2.55 11.89 -10.26
CA ASN A 11 -2.85 10.47 -10.40
C ASN A 11 -3.05 10.04 -11.87
N ARG A 12 -3.72 10.85 -12.70
CA ARG A 12 -3.88 10.56 -14.14
C ARG A 12 -2.54 10.56 -14.86
N GLU A 13 -1.69 11.54 -14.59
CA GLU A 13 -0.34 11.62 -15.15
C GLU A 13 0.53 10.45 -14.71
N TRP A 14 0.48 10.08 -13.41
CA TRP A 14 1.17 8.91 -12.89
C TRP A 14 0.72 7.64 -13.60
N ALA A 15 -0.58 7.39 -13.71
CA ALA A 15 -1.11 6.20 -14.36
C ALA A 15 -0.72 6.13 -15.85
N THR A 16 -0.77 7.27 -16.54
CA THR A 16 -0.36 7.38 -17.96
C THR A 16 1.12 7.04 -18.12
N ARG A 17 1.97 7.61 -17.27
CA ARG A 17 3.42 7.35 -17.29
C ARG A 17 3.74 5.88 -17.00
N ILE A 18 3.10 5.28 -16.00
CA ILE A 18 3.30 3.87 -15.67
C ILE A 18 2.87 2.96 -16.83
N ASN A 19 1.70 3.22 -17.41
CA ASN A 19 1.20 2.45 -18.55
C ASN A 19 2.10 2.60 -19.79
N ALA A 20 2.72 3.77 -19.99
CA ALA A 20 3.67 3.97 -21.07
C ALA A 20 5.00 3.23 -20.83
N SER A 21 5.48 3.17 -19.59
CA SER A 21 6.71 2.44 -19.23
C SER A 21 6.53 0.92 -19.17
N ASP A 22 5.37 0.46 -18.68
CA ASP A 22 5.02 -0.95 -18.55
C ASP A 22 3.50 -1.13 -18.76
N PRO A 23 3.08 -1.39 -20.01
CA PRO A 23 1.67 -1.60 -20.35
C PRO A 23 1.01 -2.78 -19.64
N THR A 24 1.80 -3.70 -19.09
CA THR A 24 1.29 -4.90 -18.41
C THR A 24 1.21 -4.72 -16.89
N PHE A 25 1.75 -3.64 -16.35
CA PHE A 25 1.81 -3.35 -14.91
C PHE A 25 0.45 -3.52 -14.21
N PHE A 26 -0.58 -2.80 -14.67
CA PHE A 26 -1.91 -2.82 -14.04
C PHE A 26 -2.61 -4.17 -14.19
N ARG A 27 -2.36 -4.88 -15.30
CA ARG A 27 -2.88 -6.23 -15.50
C ARG A 27 -2.30 -7.20 -14.47
N ARG A 28 -0.97 -7.21 -14.32
CA ARG A 28 -0.29 -8.07 -13.33
C ARG A 28 -0.77 -7.75 -11.90
N MET A 29 -0.92 -6.48 -11.56
CA MET A 29 -1.45 -6.08 -10.25
C MET A 29 -2.90 -6.49 -10.01
N ALA A 30 -3.74 -6.53 -11.06
CA ALA A 30 -5.15 -6.88 -10.94
C ALA A 30 -5.37 -8.40 -10.81
N GLU A 31 -4.49 -9.21 -11.40
CA GLU A 31 -4.61 -10.66 -11.41
C GLU A 31 -4.35 -11.28 -10.02
N GLN A 32 -3.38 -10.77 -9.25
CA GLN A 32 -3.14 -11.29 -7.90
C GLN A 32 -2.36 -10.31 -7.01
N GLN A 33 -2.75 -10.22 -5.74
CA GLN A 33 -1.91 -9.66 -4.68
C GLN A 33 -1.28 -10.82 -3.91
N SER A 34 0.04 -10.98 -4.05
CA SER A 34 0.85 -11.90 -3.23
C SER A 34 1.98 -11.12 -2.57
N PRO A 35 1.65 -10.18 -1.66
CA PRO A 35 2.68 -9.43 -0.95
C PRO A 35 3.56 -10.39 -0.14
N ALA A 36 4.85 -10.10 -0.03
CA ALA A 36 5.78 -10.93 0.75
C ALA A 36 5.97 -10.41 2.18
N TYR A 37 5.43 -9.23 2.49
CA TYR A 37 5.66 -8.53 3.75
C TYR A 37 4.38 -7.88 4.27
N LEU A 38 4.16 -7.99 5.58
CA LEU A 38 3.26 -7.10 6.34
C LEU A 38 4.08 -5.95 6.95
N TRP A 39 3.72 -4.71 6.64
CA TRP A 39 4.31 -3.52 7.25
C TRP A 39 3.32 -2.83 8.19
N ILE A 40 3.66 -2.75 9.48
CA ILE A 40 2.92 -1.96 10.48
C ILE A 40 3.69 -0.67 10.75
N GLY A 41 3.20 0.46 10.25
CA GLY A 41 3.90 1.75 10.27
C GLY A 41 3.11 2.87 10.92
N CYS A 42 3.79 3.99 11.17
CA CYS A 42 3.14 5.18 11.70
C CYS A 42 2.34 5.90 10.59
N SER A 43 1.20 6.51 10.93
CA SER A 43 0.43 7.37 10.01
C SER A 43 1.13 8.68 9.62
N ASP A 44 2.32 8.96 10.17
CA ASP A 44 3.15 10.11 9.83
C ASP A 44 3.42 10.20 8.32
N SER A 45 3.06 11.32 7.69
CA SER A 45 3.15 11.51 6.23
C SER A 45 4.56 11.38 5.66
N ARG A 46 5.59 11.46 6.51
CA ARG A 46 7.01 11.36 6.13
C ARG A 46 7.47 9.92 5.91
N VAL A 47 6.63 8.93 6.19
CA VAL A 47 7.00 7.50 6.14
C VAL A 47 6.22 6.75 5.04
N PRO A 48 6.57 6.93 3.74
CA PRO A 48 6.03 6.13 2.65
C PRO A 48 6.73 4.77 2.58
N SER A 49 6.13 3.75 3.20
CA SER A 49 6.77 2.43 3.42
C SER A 49 7.35 1.79 2.16
N SER A 50 6.58 1.71 1.07
CA SER A 50 7.05 1.11 -0.20
C SER A 50 8.25 1.84 -0.81
N GLN A 51 8.25 3.17 -0.76
CA GLN A 51 9.34 4.00 -1.31
C GLN A 51 10.62 3.88 -0.48
N LEU A 52 10.50 3.80 0.85
CA LEU A 52 11.65 3.72 1.75
C LEU A 52 12.49 2.45 1.53
N VAL A 53 11.84 1.33 1.20
CA VAL A 53 12.51 0.05 0.98
C VAL A 53 12.65 -0.32 -0.50
N GLY A 54 12.25 0.57 -1.42
CA GLY A 54 12.38 0.34 -2.86
C GLY A 54 11.50 -0.78 -3.40
N LEU A 55 10.35 -1.06 -2.77
CA LEU A 55 9.41 -2.08 -3.23
C LEU A 55 8.38 -1.51 -4.20
N SER A 56 8.03 -2.31 -5.20
CA SER A 56 6.99 -2.02 -6.16
C SER A 56 5.59 -2.14 -5.53
N PRO A 57 4.59 -1.42 -6.06
CA PRO A 57 3.21 -1.61 -5.64
C PRO A 57 2.77 -3.08 -5.74
N GLY A 58 2.13 -3.59 -4.70
CA GLY A 58 1.67 -4.99 -4.61
C GLY A 58 2.61 -5.93 -3.85
N GLU A 59 3.86 -5.54 -3.57
CA GLU A 59 4.83 -6.40 -2.86
C GLU A 59 4.72 -6.31 -1.33
N MET A 60 3.98 -5.33 -0.81
CA MET A 60 3.84 -5.06 0.63
C MET A 60 2.35 -4.85 1.00
N PHE A 61 1.90 -5.58 2.02
CA PHE A 61 0.61 -5.35 2.67
C PHE A 61 0.81 -4.39 3.84
N VAL A 62 0.05 -3.30 3.91
CA VAL A 62 0.38 -2.16 4.78
C VAL A 62 -0.76 -1.86 5.75
N HIS A 63 -0.41 -1.79 7.04
CA HIS A 63 -1.24 -1.19 8.08
C HIS A 63 -0.56 0.05 8.66
N ARG A 64 -1.32 1.12 8.90
CA ARG A 64 -0.79 2.34 9.49
C ARG A 64 -1.74 2.90 10.54
N ASN A 65 -1.20 3.16 11.72
CA ASN A 65 -1.91 3.88 12.78
C ASN A 65 -0.97 4.89 13.48
N VAL A 66 -1.53 5.73 14.34
CA VAL A 66 -0.74 6.73 15.08
C VAL A 66 0.25 6.01 16.00
N ALA A 67 1.54 6.31 15.82
CA ALA A 67 2.64 5.71 16.56
C ALA A 67 2.78 4.18 16.41
N ASN A 68 2.25 3.58 15.33
CA ASN A 68 2.46 2.16 14.96
C ASN A 68 2.22 1.18 16.12
N ILE A 69 1.18 1.43 16.91
CA ILE A 69 0.87 0.68 18.12
C ILE A 69 0.12 -0.60 17.74
N VAL A 70 0.51 -1.73 18.34
CA VAL A 70 -0.23 -2.99 18.24
C VAL A 70 -0.89 -3.26 19.59
N VAL A 71 -2.20 -3.03 19.67
CA VAL A 71 -2.99 -3.26 20.89
C VAL A 71 -3.66 -4.63 20.79
N HIS A 72 -3.60 -5.43 21.87
CA HIS A 72 -4.17 -6.78 21.92
C HIS A 72 -5.69 -6.87 21.70
N THR A 73 -6.40 -5.74 21.70
CA THR A 73 -7.85 -5.64 21.51
C THR A 73 -8.24 -4.73 20.34
N ASP A 74 -7.26 -4.23 19.57
CA ASP A 74 -7.57 -3.44 18.38
C ASP A 74 -7.96 -4.37 17.23
N PHE A 75 -9.27 -4.53 17.03
CA PHE A 75 -9.79 -5.31 15.92
C PHE A 75 -9.33 -4.83 14.55
N ASN A 76 -8.96 -3.56 14.38
CA ASN A 76 -8.41 -3.07 13.12
C ASN A 76 -7.06 -3.73 12.83
N CYS A 77 -6.07 -3.52 13.70
CA CYS A 77 -4.75 -4.11 13.55
C CYS A 77 -4.78 -5.65 13.55
N LEU A 78 -5.57 -6.27 14.42
CA LEU A 78 -5.68 -7.73 14.50
C LEU A 78 -6.30 -8.34 13.25
N SER A 79 -7.29 -7.68 12.64
CA SER A 79 -7.87 -8.16 11.36
C SER A 79 -6.83 -8.11 10.24
N VAL A 80 -6.00 -7.07 10.19
CA VAL A 80 -4.89 -6.99 9.23
C VAL A 80 -3.88 -8.11 9.47
N ILE A 81 -3.47 -8.34 10.72
CA ILE A 81 -2.50 -9.39 11.07
C ILE A 81 -3.06 -10.77 10.70
N GLN A 82 -4.31 -11.06 11.09
CA GLN A 82 -4.93 -12.35 10.79
C GLN A 82 -5.03 -12.58 9.28
N TYR A 83 -5.50 -11.59 8.52
CA TYR A 83 -5.62 -11.73 7.07
C TYR A 83 -4.25 -11.90 6.40
N ALA A 84 -3.26 -11.12 6.82
CA ALA A 84 -1.91 -11.20 6.30
C ALA A 84 -1.29 -12.59 6.52
N VAL A 85 -1.37 -13.12 7.74
CA VAL A 85 -0.74 -14.40 8.12
C VAL A 85 -1.56 -15.59 7.63
N GLU A 86 -2.88 -15.59 7.84
CA GLU A 86 -3.70 -16.76 7.56
C GLU A 86 -4.20 -16.84 6.13
N VAL A 87 -4.45 -15.72 5.47
CA VAL A 87 -4.99 -15.69 4.09
C VAL A 87 -3.89 -15.42 3.07
N LEU A 88 -3.13 -14.34 3.25
CA LEU A 88 -2.08 -13.94 2.29
C LEU A 88 -0.78 -14.73 2.44
N LYS A 89 -0.58 -15.41 3.59
CA LYS A 89 0.61 -16.22 3.89
C LYS A 89 1.91 -15.42 3.83
N VAL A 90 1.88 -14.17 4.30
CA VAL A 90 3.08 -13.33 4.46
C VAL A 90 3.86 -13.66 5.72
#